data_AF-A0AAI9Z2N2-F1
#
_entry.id   AF-A0AAI9Z2N2-F1
#
_cell.length_a   1.000
_cell.length_b   1.000
_cell.length_c   1.000
_cell.angle_alpha   90.00
_cell.angle_beta   90.00
_cell.angle_gamma   90.00
#
_symmetry.space_group_name_H-M   'P 1'
#
loop_
_entity.id
_entity.type
_entity.pdbx_description
1 polymer ?
#
loop_
_entity_poly.entity_id
_entity_poly.type
_entity_poly.pdbx_seq_one_letter_code
_entity_poly.pdbx_strand_id
1 'polypeptide(L)'
;MDSWLTLILQVIIAAATPNNVWETGTYKFGYDRFFYYAWLAVEQLGGPSKGYYFVPHGEYAAQAMKGLGATTTNANYPNDHTHTAPFLADAIHKSFVLGLKCGTTALAALAKNTTASLTSTYLGGCVDTYNSTVHALLR
;
A
#
# COMPACT_ATOMS: atom_id res chain seq x y z
N MET A 1 3.64 31.01 -12.39
CA MET A 1 2.97 29.74 -12.76
C MET A 1 4.03 28.82 -13.33
N ASP A 2 4.53 27.96 -12.47
CA ASP A 2 5.16 26.64 -12.63
C ASP A 2 6.00 26.33 -13.88
N SER A 3 7.31 26.47 -13.74
CA SER A 3 8.34 26.06 -14.72
C SER A 3 8.88 24.65 -14.51
N TRP A 4 8.12 23.73 -13.89
CA TRP A 4 8.57 22.36 -13.59
C TRP A 4 7.82 21.25 -14.34
N LEU A 5 6.89 21.58 -15.24
CA LEU A 5 6.10 20.61 -16.01
C LEU A 5 6.84 19.95 -17.20
N THR A 6 8.16 20.07 -17.31
CA THR A 6 8.93 19.62 -18.50
C THR A 6 9.68 18.29 -18.34
N LEU A 7 9.44 17.54 -17.27
CA LEU A 7 9.86 16.14 -17.16
C LEU A 7 8.60 15.28 -16.99
N ILE A 8 8.48 14.21 -17.79
CA ILE A 8 7.43 13.19 -17.68
C ILE A 8 7.69 12.42 -16.37
N LEU A 9 7.41 13.05 -15.24
CA LEU A 9 7.56 12.48 -13.91
C LEU A 9 6.22 11.89 -13.49
N GLN A 10 6.23 10.61 -13.15
CA GLN A 10 5.12 9.98 -12.46
C GLN A 10 5.36 10.04 -10.96
N VAL A 11 4.34 10.45 -10.22
CA VAL A 11 4.39 10.57 -8.76
C VAL A 11 3.46 9.52 -8.15
N ILE A 12 4.01 8.71 -7.27
CA ILE A 12 3.26 7.72 -6.50
C ILE A 12 3.19 8.21 -5.06
N ILE A 13 1.98 8.48 -4.58
CA ILE A 13 1.72 8.79 -3.17
C ILE A 13 1.19 7.53 -2.50
N ALA A 14 1.96 7.00 -1.56
CA ALA A 14 1.59 5.81 -0.80
C ALA A 14 1.02 6.18 0.56
N ALA A 15 -0.08 5.55 0.96
CA ALA A 15 -0.54 5.64 2.35
C ALA A 15 0.50 5.01 3.30
N ALA A 16 0.70 5.62 4.48
CA ALA A 16 1.63 5.09 5.47
C ALA A 16 1.26 3.66 5.89
N THR A 17 2.27 2.85 6.23
CA THR A 17 2.09 1.49 6.74
C THR A 17 1.47 1.53 8.13
N PRO A 18 0.62 0.55 8.50
CA PRO A 18 0.00 0.54 9.82
C PRO A 18 1.01 0.14 10.88
N ASN A 19 0.69 0.48 12.14
CA ASN A 19 1.25 -0.20 13.29
C ASN A 19 0.81 -1.68 13.31
N ASN A 20 1.32 -2.44 14.27
CA ASN A 20 0.97 -3.83 14.47
C ASN A 20 -0.55 -4.06 14.58
N VAL A 21 -1.15 -4.64 13.54
CA VAL A 21 -2.60 -4.93 13.45
C VAL A 21 -3.08 -6.01 14.42
N TRP A 22 -2.16 -6.68 15.13
CA TRP A 22 -2.45 -7.71 16.13
C TRP A 22 -2.08 -7.28 17.56
N GLU A 23 -1.75 -6.00 17.77
CA GLU A 23 -1.30 -5.45 19.06
C GLU A 23 -2.26 -5.78 20.21
N THR A 24 -3.58 -5.73 19.97
CA THR A 24 -4.60 -5.98 20.98
C THR A 24 -4.97 -7.46 21.14
N GLY A 25 -4.24 -8.38 20.50
CA GLY A 25 -4.54 -9.81 20.47
C GLY A 25 -5.64 -10.22 19.47
N THR A 26 -6.26 -9.24 18.80
CA THR A 26 -7.24 -9.43 17.73
C THR A 26 -6.87 -8.57 16.53
N TYR A 27 -7.26 -9.00 15.33
CA TYR A 27 -7.00 -8.22 14.12
C TYR A 27 -7.76 -6.91 14.15
N LYS A 28 -7.05 -5.79 14.09
CA LYS A 28 -7.63 -4.46 14.00
C LYS A 28 -6.85 -3.62 12.98
N PHE A 29 -7.53 -3.24 11.92
CA PHE A 29 -7.06 -2.27 10.95
C PHE A 29 -8.20 -1.30 10.63
N GLY A 30 -7.85 -0.03 10.47
CA GLY A 30 -8.75 1.01 9.99
C GLY A 30 -7.93 2.12 9.36
N TYR A 31 -8.52 2.80 8.38
CA TYR A 31 -7.88 3.93 7.75
C TYR A 31 -7.78 5.08 8.74
N ASP A 32 -6.57 5.60 8.91
CA ASP A 32 -6.37 6.84 9.63
C ASP A 32 -6.64 8.06 8.72
N ARG A 33 -6.54 9.25 9.31
CA ARG A 33 -6.70 10.51 8.55
C ARG A 33 -5.63 10.69 7.46
N PHE A 34 -4.45 10.10 7.61
CA PHE A 34 -3.34 10.27 6.67
C PHE A 34 -3.49 9.38 5.44
N PHE A 35 -4.12 8.21 5.58
CA PHE A 35 -4.60 7.43 4.46
C PHE A 35 -5.53 8.27 3.58
N TYR A 36 -6.52 8.93 4.21
CA TYR A 36 -7.44 9.82 3.50
C TYR A 36 -6.71 11.00 2.85
N TYR A 37 -5.78 11.66 3.55
CA TYR A 37 -5.04 12.79 2.96
C TYR A 37 -4.11 12.39 1.81
N ALA A 38 -3.49 11.20 1.87
CA ALA A 38 -2.70 10.68 0.76
C ALA A 38 -3.55 10.43 -0.49
N TRP A 39 -4.73 9.83 -0.31
CA TRP A 39 -5.70 9.65 -1.39
C TRP A 39 -6.18 11.00 -1.94
N LEU A 40 -6.62 11.89 -1.06
CA LEU A 40 -7.17 13.21 -1.43
C LEU A 40 -6.13 14.03 -2.19
N ALA A 41 -4.86 13.98 -1.79
CA ALA A 41 -3.79 14.68 -2.51
C ALA A 41 -3.69 14.22 -3.97
N VAL A 42 -3.73 12.91 -4.23
CA VAL A 42 -3.70 12.37 -5.61
C VAL A 42 -4.93 12.82 -6.40
N GLU A 43 -6.10 12.80 -5.78
CA GLU A 43 -7.34 13.28 -6.41
C GLU A 43 -7.21 14.75 -6.83
N GLN A 44 -6.77 15.62 -5.91
CA GLN A 44 -6.63 17.06 -6.14
C GLN A 44 -5.53 17.40 -7.15
N LEU A 45 -4.53 16.53 -7.31
CA LEU A 45 -3.49 16.65 -8.33
C LEU A 45 -3.95 16.16 -9.72
N GLY A 46 -5.18 15.65 -9.84
CA GLY A 46 -5.79 15.22 -11.11
C GLY A 46 -5.58 13.73 -11.43
N GLY A 47 -5.10 12.96 -10.46
CA GLY A 47 -5.01 11.50 -10.53
C GLY A 47 -4.15 10.96 -11.69
N PRO A 48 -4.38 9.70 -12.10
CA PRO A 48 -3.56 9.02 -13.11
C PRO A 48 -3.48 9.78 -14.44
N SER A 49 -4.54 10.52 -14.81
CA SER A 49 -4.59 11.34 -16.03
C SER A 49 -3.56 12.48 -16.05
N LYS A 50 -3.04 12.87 -14.88
CA LYS A 50 -2.01 13.89 -14.69
C LYS A 50 -0.68 13.32 -14.18
N GLY A 51 -0.55 12.00 -14.13
CA GLY A 51 0.67 11.31 -13.69
C GLY A 51 0.80 11.14 -12.18
N TYR A 52 -0.28 11.33 -11.41
CA TYR A 52 -0.32 11.13 -9.96
C TYR A 52 -1.09 9.86 -9.63
N TYR A 53 -0.50 8.97 -8.83
CA TYR A 53 -1.07 7.68 -8.52
C TYR A 53 -1.14 7.47 -7.01
N PHE A 54 -2.20 6.81 -6.56
CA PHE A 54 -2.36 6.43 -5.17
C PHE A 54 -2.06 4.94 -5.00
N VAL A 55 -1.20 4.61 -4.04
CA VAL A 55 -1.01 3.21 -3.60
C VAL A 55 -1.48 3.11 -2.16
N PRO A 56 -2.50 2.30 -1.84
CA PRO A 56 -3.01 2.17 -0.49
C PRO A 56 -2.15 1.17 0.29
N HIS A 57 -0.86 1.47 0.41
CA HIS A 57 0.15 0.58 0.97
C HIS A 57 -0.18 0.17 2.40
N GLY A 58 -0.77 1.08 3.19
CA GLY A 58 -1.28 0.78 4.52
C GLY A 58 -2.22 -0.44 4.59
N GLU A 59 -3.18 -0.54 3.67
CA GLU A 59 -4.10 -1.69 3.67
C GLU A 59 -3.45 -2.95 3.12
N TYR A 60 -2.65 -2.86 2.05
CA TYR A 60 -1.91 -4.02 1.56
C TYR A 60 -0.96 -4.58 2.63
N ALA A 61 -0.31 -3.72 3.42
CA ALA A 61 0.50 -4.12 4.57
C ALA A 61 -0.35 -4.78 5.68
N ALA A 62 -1.52 -4.21 6.01
CA ALA A 62 -2.44 -4.81 6.97
C ALA A 62 -2.94 -6.20 6.51
N GLN A 63 -3.27 -6.34 5.23
CA GLN A 63 -3.66 -7.61 4.61
C GLN A 63 -2.53 -8.64 4.70
N ALA A 64 -1.29 -8.24 4.40
CA ALA A 64 -0.12 -9.10 4.53
C ALA A 64 0.09 -9.56 5.98
N MET A 65 0.01 -8.66 6.96
CA MET A 65 0.07 -9.00 8.39
C MET A 65 -1.07 -9.93 8.82
N LYS A 66 -2.27 -9.74 8.26
CA LYS A 66 -3.39 -10.65 8.50
C LYS A 66 -3.10 -12.05 7.98
N GLY A 67 -2.58 -12.15 6.76
CA GLY A 67 -2.20 -13.43 6.13
C GLY A 67 -1.04 -14.14 6.83
N LEU A 68 -0.09 -13.39 7.40
CA LEU A 68 1.00 -13.93 8.24
C LEU A 68 0.53 -14.42 9.62
N GLY A 69 -0.57 -13.85 10.12
CA GLY A 69 -1.14 -14.16 11.43
C GLY A 69 -0.45 -13.45 12.60
N ALA A 70 -1.09 -13.52 13.77
CA ALA A 70 -0.69 -12.78 14.97
C ALA A 70 0.71 -13.15 15.48
N THR A 71 1.01 -14.45 15.59
CA THR A 71 2.30 -14.94 16.12
C THR A 71 3.48 -14.40 15.30
N THR A 72 3.42 -14.56 13.98
CA THR A 72 4.47 -14.09 13.07
C THR A 72 4.58 -12.57 13.08
N THR A 73 3.45 -11.85 13.06
CA THR A 73 3.46 -10.39 13.04
C THR A 73 4.04 -9.83 14.33
N ASN A 74 3.56 -10.29 15.49
CA ASN A 74 4.03 -9.83 16.81
C ASN A 74 5.52 -10.10 17.03
N ALA A 75 6.01 -11.27 16.61
CA ALA A 75 7.43 -11.61 16.71
C ALA A 75 8.36 -10.68 15.90
N ASN A 76 7.79 -9.92 14.95
CA ASN A 76 8.53 -9.01 14.09
C ASN A 76 8.32 -7.52 14.42
N TYR A 77 7.81 -7.21 15.61
CA TYR A 77 7.80 -5.88 16.22
C TYR A 77 8.64 -5.91 17.52
N PRO A 78 9.98 -5.93 17.42
CA PRO A 78 10.87 -6.29 18.53
C PRO A 78 10.95 -5.25 19.64
N ASN A 79 10.69 -3.98 19.34
CA ASN A 79 10.89 -2.87 20.28
C ASN A 79 9.57 -2.17 20.65
N ASP A 80 8.72 -1.94 19.65
CA ASP A 80 7.43 -1.28 19.77
C ASP A 80 6.51 -1.70 18.62
N HIS A 81 5.28 -1.20 18.62
CA HIS A 81 4.26 -1.52 17.61
C HIS A 81 4.45 -0.87 16.23
N THR A 82 5.55 -0.15 15.99
CA THR A 82 5.77 0.65 14.77
C THR A 82 7.00 0.16 14.00
N HIS A 83 8.10 -0.12 14.69
CA HIS A 83 9.38 -0.47 14.06
C HIS A 83 9.47 -1.98 13.79
N THR A 84 9.47 -2.34 12.51
CA THR A 84 9.47 -3.74 12.08
C THR A 84 10.88 -4.35 12.05
N ALA A 85 10.96 -5.63 12.35
CA ALA A 85 12.13 -6.46 12.08
C ALA A 85 12.27 -6.73 10.56
N PRO A 86 13.47 -7.13 10.08
CA PRO A 86 13.73 -7.30 8.65
C PRO A 86 12.72 -8.17 7.89
N PHE A 87 12.23 -9.25 8.50
CA PHE A 87 11.27 -10.13 7.85
C PHE A 87 9.92 -9.44 7.57
N LEU A 88 9.38 -8.70 8.54
CA LEU A 88 8.11 -7.99 8.35
C LEU A 88 8.30 -6.75 7.47
N ALA A 89 9.46 -6.08 7.52
CA ALA A 89 9.80 -5.02 6.57
C ALA A 89 9.80 -5.53 5.11
N ASP A 90 10.35 -6.72 4.84
CA ASP A 90 10.31 -7.36 3.52
C ASP A 90 8.87 -7.75 3.11
N ALA A 91 8.06 -8.26 4.04
CA ALA A 91 6.65 -8.55 3.78
C ALA A 91 5.85 -7.29 3.43
N ILE A 92 6.08 -6.18 4.14
CA ILE A 92 5.49 -4.88 3.86
C ILE A 92 5.99 -4.31 2.53
N HIS A 93 7.27 -4.50 2.18
CA HIS A 93 7.78 -4.13 0.86
C HIS A 93 7.05 -4.89 -0.26
N LYS A 94 6.90 -6.20 -0.10
CA LYS A 94 6.17 -7.03 -1.08
C LYS A 94 4.71 -6.62 -1.21
N SER A 95 4.08 -6.16 -0.14
CA SER A 95 2.71 -5.64 -0.18
C SER A 95 2.60 -4.32 -0.96
N PHE A 96 3.62 -3.45 -0.90
CA PHE A 96 3.71 -2.28 -1.78
C PHE A 96 3.78 -2.69 -3.26
N VAL A 97 4.63 -3.68 -3.58
CA VAL A 97 4.75 -4.19 -4.94
C VAL A 97 3.43 -4.80 -5.43
N LEU A 98 2.70 -5.53 -4.56
CA LEU A 98 1.35 -5.98 -4.89
C LEU A 98 0.41 -4.80 -5.17
N GLY A 99 0.44 -3.75 -4.35
CA GLY A 99 -0.32 -2.52 -4.59
C GLY A 99 -0.01 -1.87 -5.94
N LEU A 100 1.25 -1.85 -6.36
CA LEU A 100 1.62 -1.41 -7.72
C LEU A 100 1.02 -2.33 -8.79
N LYS A 101 1.17 -3.65 -8.65
CA LYS A 101 0.70 -4.64 -9.63
C LYS A 101 -0.83 -4.71 -9.77
N CYS A 102 -1.55 -4.35 -8.72
CA CYS A 102 -3.01 -4.26 -8.71
C CYS A 102 -3.52 -2.90 -9.22
N GLY A 103 -2.65 -1.88 -9.30
CA GLY A 103 -2.99 -0.58 -9.87
C GLY A 103 -2.46 -0.36 -11.28
N THR A 104 -2.40 0.90 -11.72
CA THR A 104 -2.06 1.27 -13.12
C THR A 104 -0.84 2.17 -13.27
N THR A 105 -0.01 2.26 -12.23
CA THR A 105 1.27 2.95 -12.30
C THR A 105 2.18 2.30 -13.36
N ALA A 106 2.99 3.06 -14.10
CA ALA A 106 3.94 2.44 -15.04
C ALA A 106 5.04 1.64 -14.31
N LEU A 107 5.32 1.97 -13.05
CA LEU A 107 6.26 1.21 -12.20
C LEU A 107 5.84 -0.27 -12.04
N ALA A 108 4.53 -0.56 -12.10
CA ALA A 108 4.00 -1.92 -12.05
C ALA A 108 4.49 -2.82 -13.19
N ALA A 109 4.80 -2.24 -14.35
CA ALA A 109 5.34 -2.96 -15.50
C ALA A 109 6.82 -3.34 -15.32
N LEU A 110 7.54 -2.64 -14.43
CA LEU A 110 8.95 -2.88 -14.13
C LEU A 110 9.16 -3.89 -12.99
N ALA A 111 8.10 -4.17 -12.21
CA ALA A 111 8.15 -5.18 -11.18
C ALA A 111 8.26 -6.59 -11.78
N LYS A 112 9.26 -7.35 -11.33
CA LYS A 112 9.57 -8.70 -11.82
C LYS A 112 8.45 -9.71 -11.51
N ASN A 113 7.77 -9.54 -10.38
CA ASN A 113 6.70 -10.44 -9.96
C ASN A 113 5.41 -10.16 -10.74
N THR A 114 4.74 -11.22 -11.17
CA THR A 114 3.37 -11.12 -11.69
C THR A 114 2.38 -10.93 -10.55
N THR A 115 1.24 -10.30 -10.82
CA THR A 115 0.14 -10.18 -9.85
C THR A 115 -0.22 -11.55 -9.30
N ALA A 116 -0.38 -12.56 -10.15
CA ALA A 116 -0.68 -13.93 -9.76
C ALA A 116 0.34 -14.53 -8.79
N SER A 117 1.65 -14.30 -9.01
CA SER A 117 2.69 -14.80 -8.11
C SER A 117 2.68 -14.15 -6.72
N LEU A 118 2.21 -12.91 -6.63
CA LEU A 118 2.09 -12.19 -5.37
C LEU A 118 0.81 -12.60 -4.64
N THR A 119 -0.31 -12.69 -5.35
CA THR A 119 -1.62 -13.00 -4.76
C THR A 119 -1.76 -14.44 -4.28
N SER A 120 -0.88 -15.35 -4.72
CA SER A 120 -0.84 -16.74 -4.23
C SER A 120 -0.10 -16.91 -2.89
N THR A 121 0.27 -15.81 -2.22
CA THR A 121 1.03 -15.82 -0.97
C THR A 121 0.23 -15.24 0.20
N TYR A 122 0.87 -15.04 1.36
CA TYR A 122 0.27 -14.34 2.51
C TYR A 122 -0.16 -12.90 2.19
N LEU A 123 0.29 -12.34 1.06
CA LEU A 123 -0.06 -10.97 0.65
C LEU A 123 -1.54 -10.79 0.33
N GLY A 124 -2.28 -11.86 0.00
CA GLY A 124 -3.70 -11.80 -0.36
C GLY A 124 -3.99 -11.24 -1.75
N GLY A 125 -5.27 -11.04 -2.08
CA GLY A 125 -5.73 -10.54 -3.38
C GLY A 125 -5.52 -9.03 -3.59
N CYS A 126 -5.85 -8.53 -4.77
CA CYS A 126 -5.97 -7.09 -4.99
C CYS A 126 -7.07 -6.52 -4.08
N VAL A 127 -6.78 -5.41 -3.43
CA VAL A 127 -7.76 -4.75 -2.55
C VAL A 127 -8.78 -4.03 -3.41
N ASP A 128 -10.01 -4.53 -3.40
CA ASP A 128 -11.12 -4.00 -4.20
C ASP A 128 -12.27 -3.41 -3.33
N THR A 129 -12.07 -3.17 -2.03
CA THR A 129 -13.15 -2.85 -1.07
C THR A 129 -13.30 -1.37 -0.68
N TYR A 130 -12.70 -0.42 -1.40
CA TYR A 130 -12.89 1.00 -1.08
C TYR A 130 -14.13 1.61 -1.73
N ASN A 131 -14.47 2.83 -1.31
CA ASN A 131 -15.41 3.67 -2.04
C ASN A 131 -14.99 3.80 -3.52
N SER A 132 -15.96 3.87 -4.42
CA SER A 132 -15.77 3.92 -5.88
C SER A 132 -14.82 5.03 -6.33
N THR A 133 -14.78 6.16 -5.60
CA THR A 133 -13.84 7.26 -5.89
C THR A 133 -12.38 6.89 -5.67
N VAL A 134 -12.06 6.10 -4.63
CA VAL A 134 -10.70 5.63 -4.38
C VAL A 134 -10.30 4.62 -5.45
N HIS A 135 -11.22 3.71 -5.79
CA HIS A 135 -11.03 2.72 -6.85
C HIS A 135 -10.62 3.33 -8.19
N ALA A 136 -11.25 4.43 -8.58
CA ALA A 136 -10.94 5.14 -9.81
C ALA A 136 -9.51 5.74 -9.85
N LEU A 137 -8.84 5.87 -8.70
CA LEU A 137 -7.45 6.34 -8.63
C LEU A 137 -6.44 5.19 -8.49
N LEU A 138 -6.92 3.98 -8.21
CA LEU A 138 -6.13 2.76 -8.30
C LEU A 138 -6.01 2.27 -9.75
N ARG A 139 -6.97 2.63 -10.62
CA ARG A 139 -7.09 2.16 -12.01
C ARG A 139 -6.92 3.29 -13.01
#